data_AF-A0A9X2J2X4-F1
#
_entry.id   AF-A0A9X2J2X4-F1
#
_cell.length_a   1.000
_cell.length_b   1.000
_cell.length_c   1.000
_cell.angle_alpha   90.00
_cell.angle_beta   90.00
_cell.angle_gamma   90.00
#
_symmetry.space_group_name_H-M   'P 1'
#
loop_
_entity.id
_entity.type
_entity.pdbx_description
1 polymer ?
#
loop_
_entity_poly.entity_id
_entity_poly.type
_entity_poly.pdbx_seq_one_letter_code
_entity_poly.pdbx_strand_id
1 'polypeptide(L)' 'MKWTSAILIAGVLAMALPLFFGGAGGPWLDSWFAWGTVRPVSNSPGLLFSLPIFGVAAFGLRSFFEWHSG' A
#
# COMPACT_ATOMS: atom_id res chain seq x y z
N MET A 1 -16.41 9.80 -1.08
CA MET A 1 -15.05 10.26 -0.72
C MET A 1 -14.37 10.91 -1.92
N LYS A 2 -13.51 11.93 -1.76
CA LYS A 2 -12.72 12.49 -2.88
C LYS A 2 -11.54 11.56 -3.24
N TRP A 3 -11.17 11.49 -4.52
CA TRP A 3 -10.00 10.70 -4.98
C TRP A 3 -8.71 11.05 -4.25
N THR A 4 -8.49 12.34 -3.97
CA THR A 4 -7.33 12.82 -3.20
C THR A 4 -7.24 12.17 -1.82
N SER A 5 -8.35 12.03 -1.11
CA SER A 5 -8.37 11.39 0.21
C SER A 5 -8.05 9.89 0.11
N ALA A 6 -8.62 9.20 -0.88
CA ALA A 6 -8.36 7.77 -1.10
C ALA A 6 -6.88 7.52 -1.43
N ILE A 7 -6.29 8.35 -2.31
CA ILE A 7 -4.88 8.30 -2.68
C ILE A 7 -3.98 8.54 -1.47
N LEU A 8 -4.29 9.54 -0.63
CA LEU A 8 -3.48 9.83 0.57
C LEU A 8 -3.49 8.66 1.56
N ILE A 9 -4.66 8.09 1.84
CA ILE A 9 -4.77 6.95 2.76
C ILE A 9 -4.08 5.72 2.16
N ALA A 10 -4.30 5.43 0.88
CA ALA A 10 -3.65 4.33 0.19
C ALA A 10 -2.13 4.47 0.14
N GLY A 11 -1.61 5.69 0.02
CA GLY A 11 -0.18 5.97 0.08
C GLY A 11 0.43 5.61 1.43
N VAL A 12 -0.26 5.97 2.53
CA VAL A 12 0.16 5.57 3.88
C VAL A 12 0.11 4.05 4.05
N LEU A 13 -0.97 3.41 3.59
CA LEU A 13 -1.14 1.96 3.66
C LEU A 13 -0.07 1.20 2.87
N ALA A 14 0.27 1.68 1.67
CA ALA A 14 1.31 1.11 0.82
C ALA A 14 2.70 1.15 1.45
N MET A 15 2.90 2.00 2.47
CA MET A 15 4.09 1.98 3.31
C MET A 15 3.91 1.16 4.59
N ALA A 16 2.82 1.37 5.32
CA ALA A 16 2.63 0.76 6.63
C ALA A 16 2.43 -0.77 6.58
N LEU A 17 1.67 -1.27 5.61
CA LEU A 17 1.35 -2.70 5.51
C LEU A 17 2.60 -3.57 5.32
N PRO A 18 3.47 -3.31 4.31
CA PRO A 18 4.70 -4.07 4.15
C PRO A 18 5.56 -4.13 5.41
N LEU A 19 5.60 -3.04 6.18
CA LEU A 19 6.37 -2.94 7.41
C LEU A 19 5.78 -3.76 8.53
N PHE A 20 4.45 -3.70 8.68
CA PHE A 20 3.74 -4.52 9.64
C PHE A 20 3.93 -6.01 9.37
N PHE A 21 4.02 -6.41 8.10
CA PHE A 21 4.21 -7.80 7.68
C PHE A 21 5.69 -8.21 7.54
N GLY A 22 6.60 -7.63 8.31
CA GLY A 22 8.00 -8.08 8.39
C GLY A 22 8.97 -7.34 7.46
N GLY A 23 8.52 -6.26 6.82
CA GLY A 23 9.38 -5.36 6.04
C GLY A 23 10.13 -6.10 4.93
N ALA A 24 11.44 -5.83 4.83
CA ALA A 24 12.31 -6.37 3.78
C ALA A 24 12.62 -7.88 3.91
N GLY A 25 12.18 -8.54 4.98
CA GLY A 25 12.26 -9.99 5.16
C GLY A 25 10.89 -10.64 5.36
N GLY A 26 9.81 -9.93 5.06
CA GLY A 26 8.46 -10.40 5.28
C GLY A 26 7.99 -11.41 4.22
N PRO A 27 7.09 -12.35 4.56
CA PRO A 27 6.59 -13.38 3.65
C PRO A 27 5.77 -12.82 2.47
N TRP A 28 5.31 -11.56 2.57
CA TRP A 28 4.63 -10.87 1.47
C TRP A 28 5.55 -10.62 0.26
N LEU A 29 6.88 -10.68 0.45
CA LEU A 29 7.86 -10.51 -0.62
C LEU A 29 7.87 -11.67 -1.62
N ASP A 30 7.42 -12.84 -1.20
CA ASP A 30 7.32 -14.03 -2.05
C ASP A 30 5.98 -14.09 -2.81
N SER A 31 5.26 -12.97 -2.86
CA SER A 31 3.93 -12.86 -3.46
C SER A 31 3.83 -11.69 -4.43
N TRP A 32 2.69 -11.58 -5.10
CA TRP A 32 2.40 -10.46 -6.01
C TRP A 32 2.42 -9.08 -5.33
N PHE A 33 2.30 -9.00 -4.00
CA PHE A 33 2.42 -7.74 -3.25
C PHE A 33 3.82 -7.10 -3.35
N ALA A 34 4.84 -7.91 -3.63
CA ALA A 34 6.22 -7.47 -3.81
C ALA A 34 6.43 -6.77 -5.15
N TRP A 35 5.65 -7.12 -6.17
CA TRP A 35 5.87 -6.63 -7.52
C TRP A 35 5.67 -5.12 -7.60
N GLY A 36 6.63 -4.40 -8.18
CA GLY A 36 6.60 -2.93 -8.21
C GLY A 36 6.80 -2.26 -6.84
N THR A 37 7.29 -2.99 -5.83
CA THR A 37 7.71 -2.37 -4.57
C THR A 37 9.00 -1.58 -4.74
N VAL A 38 8.97 -0.31 -4.36
CA VAL A 38 10.16 0.54 -4.33
C VAL A 38 10.82 0.47 -2.95
N ARG A 39 12.13 0.22 -2.95
CA ARG A 39 13.00 0.27 -1.76
C ARG A 39 13.95 1.45 -1.91
N PRO A 40 13.63 2.63 -1.36
CA PRO A 40 14.44 3.83 -1.58
C PRO A 40 15.83 3.75 -0.93
N VAL A 41 16.04 2.86 0.04
CA VAL A 41 17.33 2.69 0.72
C VAL A 41 17.68 1.20 0.86
N SER A 42 18.81 0.82 0.27
CA SER A 42 19.41 -0.52 0.38
C SER A 42 19.70 -0.86 1.85
N ASN A 43 19.32 -2.05 2.31
CA ASN A 43 19.46 -2.51 3.70
C ASN A 43 18.74 -1.66 4.77
N SER A 44 17.82 -0.74 4.41
CA SER A 44 17.04 -0.03 5.44
C SER A 44 16.00 -0.94 6.07
N PRO A 45 15.76 -0.80 7.39
CA PRO A 45 14.90 -1.70 8.14
C PRO A 45 13.40 -1.54 7.84
N GLY A 46 12.97 -0.56 7.04
CA GLY A 46 11.53 -0.38 6.89
C GLY A 46 10.99 0.87 6.22
N LEU A 47 11.47 1.26 5.05
CA LEU A 47 10.67 2.09 4.16
C LEU A 47 10.47 1.35 2.85
N LEU A 48 9.22 1.00 2.58
CA LEU A 48 8.81 0.24 1.41
C LEU A 48 7.59 0.93 0.84
N PHE A 49 7.49 1.04 -0.48
CA PHE A 49 6.28 1.53 -1.14
C PHE A 49 5.80 0.50 -2.13
N SER A 50 4.68 -0.16 -1.83
CA SER A 50 4.10 -1.20 -2.69
C SER A 50 3.02 -0.62 -3.60
N LEU A 51 3.30 -0.54 -4.90
CA LEU A 51 2.34 -0.10 -5.92
C LEU A 51 1.06 -0.96 -5.98
N PRO A 52 1.12 -2.29 -5.86
CA PRO A 52 -0.09 -3.12 -5.79
C PRO A 52 -0.97 -2.79 -4.59
N ILE A 53 -0.38 -2.62 -3.40
CA ILE A 53 -1.14 -2.23 -2.19
C ILE A 53 -1.75 -0.86 -2.38
N PHE A 54 -0.98 0.11 -2.90
CA PHE A 54 -1.48 1.45 -3.19
C PHE A 54 -2.70 1.41 -4.12
N GLY A 55 -2.60 0.71 -5.26
CA GLY A 55 -3.69 0.62 -6.23
C GLY A 55 -4.94 0.00 -5.64
N VAL A 56 -4.81 -1.20 -5.05
CA VAL A 56 -5.95 -1.92 -4.47
C VAL A 56 -6.59 -1.12 -3.33
N ALA A 57 -5.79 -0.51 -2.46
CA ALA A 57 -6.31 0.31 -1.36
C ALA A 57 -7.01 1.58 -1.88
N ALA A 58 -6.43 2.29 -2.85
CA ALA A 58 -7.02 3.53 -3.38
C ALA A 58 -8.36 3.27 -4.05
N PHE A 59 -8.42 2.28 -4.94
CA PHE A 59 -9.66 1.89 -5.61
C PHE A 59 -10.67 1.32 -4.61
N GLY A 60 -10.25 0.41 -3.74
CA GLY A 60 -11.12 -0.21 -2.74
C GLY A 60 -11.74 0.80 -1.78
N LEU A 61 -10.93 1.71 -1.21
CA LEU A 61 -11.42 2.79 -0.35
C LEU A 61 -12.39 3.68 -1.11
N ARG A 62 -12.02 4.09 -2.33
CA ARG A 62 -12.87 4.97 -3.13
C ARG A 62 -14.24 4.33 -3.37
N SER A 63 -14.28 3.10 -3.87
CA SER A 63 -15.50 2.36 -4.19
C SER A 63 -16.33 2.07 -2.95
N PHE A 64 -15.71 1.68 -1.84
CA PHE A 64 -16.39 1.47 -0.56
C PHE A 64 -17.14 2.73 -0.12
N PHE A 65 -16.45 3.88 -0.09
CA PHE A 65 -17.07 5.14 0.33
C PHE A 65 -18.01 5.75 -0.71
N GLU A 66 -17.88 5.40 -1.99
CA GLU A 66 -18.84 5.75 -3.06
C GLU A 66 -20.16 5.01 -2.85
N TRP A 67 -20.08 3.71 -2.54
CA TRP A 67 -21.24 2.87 -2.28
C TRP A 67 -22.01 3.29 -1.02
N HIS A 68 -21.30 3.74 0.02
CA HIS A 68 -21.92 4.21 1.26
C HIS A 68 -22.41 5.66 1.23
N SER A 69 -22.10 6.43 0.18
CA SER A 69 -22.54 7.81 0.03
C SER A 69 -23.79 7.96 -0.85
N GLY A 70 -24.59 6.88 -0.94
CA GLY A 70 -25.84 6.84 -1.72
C GLY A 70 -26.78 8.00 -1.43
#